data_AF-A0A1W9S755-F1
#
_entry.id   AF-A0A1W9S755-F1
#
_cell.length_a   1.000
_cell.length_b   1.000
_cell.length_c   1.000
_cell.angle_alpha   90.00
_cell.angle_beta   90.00
_cell.angle_gamma   90.00
#
_symmetry.space_group_name_H-M   'P 1'
#
loop_
_entity.id
_entity.type
_entity.pdbx_description
1 polymer ?
#
loop_
_entity_poly.entity_id
_entity_poly.type
_entity_poly.pdbx_seq_one_letter_code
_entity_poly.pdbx_strand_id
1 'polypeptide(L)'
;MNLSSILATRPPLAYKVLSKEEEIGLLLPCNVIIYETSEGKTRVTAIDPVVAMSIVGNDAIRPIAEEVRQKLLSVISFLEKSSKKEA
;
A
#
# COMPACT_ATOMS: atom_id res chain seq x y z
N MET A 1 21.07 9.27 3.74
CA MET A 1 20.00 8.30 3.43
C MET A 1 18.81 9.11 2.95
N ASN A 2 18.55 9.12 1.65
CA ASN A 2 17.45 9.87 1.07
C ASN A 2 16.16 9.08 1.27
N LEU A 3 15.18 9.64 1.96
CA LEU A 3 13.87 9.03 2.22
C LEU A 3 12.78 9.93 1.64
N SER A 4 11.88 9.33 0.87
CA SER A 4 10.67 9.96 0.36
C SER A 4 9.46 9.13 0.78
N SER A 5 8.41 9.80 1.24
CA SER A 5 7.13 9.17 1.61
C SER A 5 6.05 9.66 0.67
N ILE A 6 5.24 8.74 0.16
CA ILE A 6 4.07 9.05 -0.66
C ILE A 6 2.83 8.40 -0.07
N LEU A 7 1.70 9.06 -0.27
CA LEU A 7 0.39 8.62 0.16
C LEU A 7 -0.42 8.18 -1.06
N ALA A 8 -0.86 6.92 -1.10
CA ALA A 8 -1.65 6.37 -2.20
C ALA A 8 -3.11 6.16 -1.78
N THR A 9 -4.05 6.79 -2.48
CA THR A 9 -5.49 6.60 -2.24
C THR A 9 -6.24 6.36 -3.54
N ARG A 10 -7.23 5.47 -3.48
CA ARG A 10 -8.18 5.23 -4.57
C ARG A 10 -9.57 5.60 -4.07
N PRO A 11 -10.13 6.77 -4.44
CA PRO A 11 -11.34 7.31 -3.81
C PRO A 11 -12.54 6.33 -3.78
N PRO A 12 -12.84 5.56 -4.85
CA PRO A 12 -13.94 4.59 -4.80
C PRO A 12 -13.76 3.48 -3.74
N LEU A 13 -12.52 3.05 -3.48
CA LEU A 13 -12.26 2.05 -2.43
C LEU A 13 -12.26 2.65 -1.05
N ALA A 14 -11.66 3.84 -0.89
CA ALA A 14 -11.65 4.55 0.36
C ALA A 14 -13.08 4.79 0.85
N TYR A 15 -13.96 5.25 -0.05
CA TYR A 15 -15.39 5.39 0.25
C TYR A 15 -16.03 4.05 0.64
N LYS A 16 -15.82 3.00 -0.17
CA LYS A 16 -16.40 1.67 0.08
C LYS A 16 -16.00 1.10 1.44
N VAL A 17 -14.76 1.32 1.90
CA VAL A 17 -14.31 0.84 3.21
C VAL A 17 -14.81 1.72 4.35
N LEU A 18 -14.80 3.05 4.18
CA LEU A 18 -15.35 3.99 5.16
C LEU A 18 -16.86 3.78 5.39
N SER A 19 -17.61 3.40 4.36
CA SER A 19 -19.04 3.06 4.50
C SER A 19 -19.30 1.77 5.27
N LYS A 20 -18.27 0.93 5.49
CA LYS A 20 -18.38 -0.31 6.28
C LYS A 20 -17.85 -0.16 7.69
N GLU A 21 -16.88 0.74 7.86
CA GLU A 21 -16.17 0.97 9.11
C GLU A 21 -15.59 2.37 9.08
N GLU A 22 -16.12 3.27 9.90
CA GLU A 22 -15.69 4.67 9.89
C GLU A 22 -14.30 4.82 10.50
N GLU A 23 -13.99 4.04 11.54
CA GLU A 23 -12.71 4.08 12.25
C GLU A 23 -11.52 3.63 11.38
N ILE A 24 -11.78 2.91 10.28
CA ILE A 24 -10.77 2.53 9.28
C ILE A 24 -10.07 3.77 8.67
N GLY A 25 -10.72 4.93 8.74
CA GLY A 25 -10.18 6.20 8.21
C GLY A 25 -8.84 6.58 8.84
N LEU A 26 -8.58 6.14 10.07
CA LEU A 26 -7.29 6.35 10.76
C LEU A 26 -6.12 5.58 10.11
N LEU A 27 -6.44 4.58 9.29
CA LEU A 27 -5.49 3.72 8.58
C LEU A 27 -5.41 4.05 7.09
N LEU A 28 -6.11 5.10 6.65
CA LEU A 28 -6.02 5.66 5.31
C LEU A 28 -5.13 6.90 5.34
N PRO A 29 -4.39 7.19 4.25
CA PRO A 29 -4.26 6.42 3.01
C PRO A 29 -3.21 5.28 3.10
N CYS A 30 -3.05 4.50 2.02
CA CYS A 30 -1.99 3.50 1.96
C CYS A 30 -0.61 4.18 1.86
N ASN A 31 0.22 4.01 2.88
CA ASN A 31 1.55 4.60 2.96
C ASN A 31 2.57 3.80 2.14
N VAL A 32 3.41 4.50 1.38
CA VAL A 32 4.55 3.92 0.65
C VAL A 32 5.79 4.77 0.92
N ILE A 33 6.89 4.11 1.29
CA ILE A 33 8.19 4.74 1.48
C ILE A 33 9.17 4.31 0.40
N ILE A 34 10.01 5.23 -0.01
CA ILE A 34 11.04 5.05 -1.03
C ILE A 34 12.34 5.58 -0.47
N TYR A 35 13.38 4.76 -0.45
CA TYR A 35 14.68 5.18 0.05
C TYR A 35 15.83 4.42 -0.61
N GLU A 36 17.01 5.03 -0.58
CA GLU A 36 18.23 4.38 -1.03
C GLU A 36 18.83 3.51 0.07
N THR A 37 19.17 2.27 -0.28
CA THR A 37 19.85 1.31 0.60
C THR A 37 21.35 1.55 0.63
N SER A 38 22.05 0.97 1.61
CA SER A 38 23.53 1.02 1.69
C SER A 38 24.24 0.41 0.48
N GLU A 39 23.54 -0.40 -0.33
CA GLU A 39 24.05 -0.99 -1.57
C GLU A 39 23.84 -0.09 -2.80
N GLY A 40 23.35 1.15 -2.62
CA GLY A 40 23.04 2.08 -3.72
C GLY A 40 21.78 1.71 -4.52
N LYS A 41 20.95 0.77 -4.00
CA LYS A 41 19.68 0.38 -4.63
C LYS A 41 18.52 1.19 -4.06
N THR A 42 17.59 1.60 -4.92
CA THR A 42 16.29 2.14 -4.50
C THR A 42 15.41 1.02 -3.95
N ARG A 43 14.90 1.20 -2.73
CA ARG A 43 13.93 0.31 -2.10
C ARG A 43 12.59 1.01 -1.97
N VAL A 44 11.55 0.34 -2.42
CA VAL A 44 10.16 0.74 -2.26
C VAL A 44 9.52 -0.20 -1.26
N THR A 45 8.80 0.33 -0.27
CA THR A 45 8.08 -0.45 0.73
C THR A 45 6.69 0.13 0.91
N ALA A 46 5.67 -0.71 0.84
CA ALA A 46 4.27 -0.32 1.00
C ALA A 46 3.68 -0.97 2.26
N ILE A 47 2.73 -0.28 2.89
CA ILE A 47 1.93 -0.88 3.96
C ILE A 47 1.14 -2.09 3.44
N ASP A 48 1.05 -3.16 4.22
CA ASP A 48 0.11 -4.25 3.93
C ASP A 48 -1.28 -3.87 4.45
N PRO A 49 -2.26 -3.58 3.57
CA PRO A 49 -3.59 -3.15 3.99
C PRO A 49 -4.34 -4.24 4.76
N VAL A 50 -4.08 -5.53 4.54
CA VAL A 50 -4.76 -6.62 5.26
C VAL A 50 -4.31 -6.63 6.71
N VAL A 51 -3.00 -6.47 6.95
CA VAL A 51 -2.44 -6.39 8.31
C VAL A 51 -2.90 -5.10 8.98
N ALA A 52 -2.78 -3.96 8.32
CA ALA A 52 -3.18 -2.67 8.89
C ALA A 52 -4.66 -2.66 9.28
N MET A 53 -5.54 -3.04 8.37
CA MET A 53 -7.00 -3.00 8.59
C MET A 53 -7.49 -4.07 9.57
N SER A 54 -6.70 -5.10 9.87
CA SER A 54 -7.05 -6.11 10.89
C SER A 54 -7.18 -5.52 12.29
N ILE A 55 -6.56 -4.36 12.56
CA ILE A 55 -6.62 -3.66 13.85
C ILE A 55 -8.06 -3.34 14.26
N VAL A 56 -8.94 -3.09 13.29
CA VAL A 56 -10.34 -2.70 13.53
C VAL A 56 -11.25 -3.93 13.76
N GLY A 57 -10.74 -5.15 13.57
CA GLY A 57 -11.48 -6.38 13.88
C GLY A 57 -12.72 -6.65 13.01
N ASN A 58 -12.92 -5.89 11.93
CA ASN A 58 -14.11 -6.00 11.07
C ASN A 58 -13.82 -6.85 9.82
N ASP A 59 -14.20 -8.13 9.89
CA ASP A 59 -13.99 -9.11 8.81
C ASP A 59 -14.68 -8.73 7.48
N ALA A 60 -15.71 -7.88 7.51
CA ALA A 60 -16.41 -7.44 6.31
C ALA A 60 -15.56 -6.54 5.39
N ILE A 61 -14.45 -6.01 5.90
CA ILE A 61 -13.47 -5.19 5.18
C ILE A 61 -12.40 -6.05 4.51
N ARG A 62 -12.11 -7.25 5.04
CA ARG A 62 -11.02 -8.11 4.56
C ARG A 62 -11.00 -8.31 3.03
N PRO A 63 -12.14 -8.52 2.34
CA PRO A 63 -12.14 -8.64 0.87
C PRO A 63 -11.68 -7.36 0.16
N ILE A 64 -12.00 -6.19 0.72
CA ILE A 64 -11.58 -4.89 0.17
C ILE A 64 -10.08 -4.69 0.41
N ALA A 65 -9.59 -5.02 1.61
CA ALA A 65 -8.17 -4.96 1.94
C ALA A 65 -7.33 -5.86 1.00
N GLU A 66 -7.80 -7.08 0.72
CA GLU A 66 -7.14 -7.98 -0.23
C GLU A 66 -7.13 -7.41 -1.66
N GLU A 67 -8.23 -6.78 -2.10
CA GLU A 67 -8.27 -6.09 -3.41
C GLU A 67 -7.20 -4.98 -3.50
N VAL A 68 -7.04 -4.18 -2.44
CA VAL A 68 -6.01 -3.14 -2.36
C VAL A 68 -4.61 -3.76 -2.38
N ARG A 69 -4.40 -4.84 -1.62
CA ARG A 69 -3.12 -5.55 -1.54
C ARG A 69 -2.67 -6.04 -2.91
N GLN A 70 -3.56 -6.69 -3.66
CA GLN A 70 -3.26 -7.17 -5.01
C GLN A 70 -2.89 -6.02 -5.97
N LYS A 71 -3.55 -4.86 -5.84
CA LYS A 71 -3.20 -3.67 -6.64
C LYS A 71 -1.83 -3.12 -6.29
N LEU A 72 -1.50 -3.01 -5.00
CA LEU A 72 -0.17 -2.56 -4.56
C LEU A 72 0.92 -3.53 -5.04
N LEU A 73 0.71 -4.84 -4.89
CA LEU A 73 1.64 -5.87 -5.38
C LEU A 73 1.82 -5.80 -6.90
N SER A 74 0.76 -5.54 -7.66
CA SER A 74 0.87 -5.36 -9.12
C SER A 74 1.76 -4.17 -9.49
N VAL A 75 1.67 -3.05 -8.76
CA VAL A 75 2.52 -1.88 -9.00
C VAL A 75 3.96 -2.18 -8.63
N ILE A 76 4.21 -2.81 -7.47
CA ILE A 76 5.56 -3.19 -7.05
C ILE A 76 6.19 -4.15 -8.05
N SER A 77 5.46 -5.17 -8.49
CA SER A 77 5.95 -6.12 -9.52
C SER A 77 6.25 -5.44 -10.85
N PHE A 78 5.47 -4.41 -11.23
CA PHE A 78 5.75 -3.62 -12.42
C PHE A 78 7.06 -2.81 -12.28
N LEU A 79 7.32 -2.23 -11.10
CA LEU A 79 8.57 -1.52 -10.82
C LEU A 79 9.77 -2.46 -10.86
N GLU A 80 9.67 -3.64 -10.24
CA GLU A 80 10.74 -4.66 -10.25
C GLU A 80 11.09 -5.12 -11.68
N LYS A 81 10.10 -5.28 -12.55
CA LYS A 81 10.31 -5.65 -13.96
C LYS A 81 10.93 -4.50 -14.75
N SER A 82 10.52 -3.27 -14.49
CA SER A 82 11.08 -2.08 -15.15
C SER A 82 12.57 -1.92 -14.83
N SER A 83 12.97 -2.14 -13.58
CA SER A 83 14.39 -2.09 -13.17
C SER A 83 15.27 -3.21 -13.78
N LYS A 84 14.67 -4.31 -14.25
CA LYS A 84 15.41 -5.41 -14.91
C LYS A 84 15.54 -5.23 -16.43
N LYS A 85 14.85 -4.26 -17.02
CA LYS A 85 14.80 -4.07 -18.48
C LYS A 85 15.94 -3.18 -19.02
N GLU A 86 16.64 -2.50 -18.12
CA GLU A 86 17.75 -1.58 -18.41
C GLU A 86 19.13 -2.15 -18.00
N ALA A 87 19.19 -3.43 -17.61
CA ALA A 87 20.41 -4.16 -17.25
C ALA A 87 20.82 -5.17 -18.32
#